data_AF-A0A7S2FV29-F1
#
_entry.id   AF-A0A7S2FV29-F1
#
_cell.length_a   1.000
_cell.length_b   1.000
_cell.length_c   1.000
_cell.angle_alpha   90.00
_cell.angle_beta   90.00
_cell.angle_gamma   90.00
#
_symmetry.space_group_name_H-M   'P 1'
#
loop_
_entity.id
_entity.type
_entity.pdbx_description
1 polymer ?
#
loop_
_entity_poly.entity_id
_entity_poly.type
_entity_poly.pdbx_seq_one_letter_code
_entity_poly.pdbx_strand_id
1 'polypeptide(L)'
;TKKRLPLACLPLQAWAWLPGGSLIGAMSEEIDKHVERKYEVSQKLGKGAYGIVWKATDKKSREQVALKKVFDAFQNSTDAQRTYREVIYLLQMTHANIVQLKSVLKANNDKDIYLVFEYME
;
A
#
# COMPACT_ATOMS: atom_id res chain seq x y z
N THR A 1 37.69 26.19 22.42
CA THR A 1 38.34 25.13 21.60
C THR A 1 37.70 23.77 21.89
N LYS A 2 36.64 23.40 21.17
CA LYS A 2 36.04 22.06 21.25
C LYS A 2 35.95 21.46 19.86
N LYS A 3 36.62 20.31 19.73
CA LYS A 3 36.88 19.52 18.54
C LYS A 3 35.57 18.95 17.98
N ARG A 4 35.36 19.05 16.67
CA ARG A 4 34.34 18.30 15.93
C ARG A 4 34.75 16.83 15.90
N LEU A 5 33.85 15.94 16.31
CA LEU A 5 33.88 14.50 16.02
C LEU A 5 32.97 14.23 14.80
N PRO A 6 33.24 13.15 14.03
CA PRO A 6 32.75 13.01 12.66
C PRO A 6 31.31 12.47 12.57
N LEU A 7 30.62 12.87 11.50
CA LEU A 7 29.19 12.68 11.18
C LEU A 7 28.80 11.25 10.75
N ALA A 8 29.51 10.22 11.20
CA ALA A 8 29.27 8.84 10.75
C ALA A 8 29.01 7.92 11.95
N CYS A 9 27.80 7.99 12.53
CA CYS A 9 27.20 6.92 13.36
C CYS A 9 25.86 7.34 14.03
N LEU A 10 24.90 7.91 13.30
CA LEU A 10 23.55 8.08 13.85
C LEU A 10 22.56 7.08 13.21
N PRO A 11 21.80 6.32 14.03
CA PRO A 11 20.83 5.34 13.54
C PRO A 11 19.71 6.04 12.75
N LEU A 12 19.18 5.36 11.74
CA LEU A 12 18.14 5.80 10.79
C LEU A 12 16.79 6.24 11.42
N GLN A 13 16.71 6.35 12.75
CA GLN A 13 15.53 6.81 13.48
C GLN A 13 15.67 8.24 14.04
N ALA A 14 16.82 8.89 13.91
CA ALA A 14 17.09 10.20 14.51
C ALA A 14 16.56 11.41 13.72
N TRP A 15 15.95 11.22 12.55
CA TRP A 15 15.45 12.31 11.69
C TRP A 15 14.02 12.75 12.01
N ALA A 16 13.35 12.13 12.99
CA ALA A 16 11.98 12.47 13.38
C ALA A 16 11.83 13.73 14.27
N TRP A 17 12.92 14.39 14.67
CA TRP A 17 12.91 15.50 15.65
C TRP A 17 13.59 16.80 15.17
N LEU A 18 13.63 17.07 13.85
CA LEU A 18 14.01 18.38 13.32
C LEU A 18 12.77 19.21 12.96
N PRO A 19 12.59 20.41 13.57
CA PRO A 19 11.51 21.32 13.17
C PRO A 19 11.87 21.90 11.80
N GLY A 20 11.27 21.34 10.74
CA GLY A 20 11.54 21.72 9.34
C GLY A 20 11.63 20.57 8.35
N GLY A 21 11.53 19.31 8.79
CA GLY A 21 11.39 18.16 7.89
C GLY A 21 10.00 18.12 7.27
N SER A 22 9.90 18.45 5.98
CA SER A 22 8.69 18.23 5.20
C SER A 22 8.31 16.74 5.25
N LEU A 23 7.18 16.50 5.92
CA LEU A 23 6.38 15.28 5.99
C LEU A 23 6.89 14.12 5.11
N ILE A 24 7.46 13.09 5.75
CA ILE A 24 7.19 11.72 5.29
C ILE A 24 5.67 11.66 5.19
N GLY A 25 5.12 11.60 3.98
CA GLY A 25 3.68 11.60 3.75
C GLY A 25 3.05 10.62 4.74
N ALA A 26 2.14 11.11 5.58
CA ALA A 26 1.58 10.32 6.65
C ALA A 26 0.97 9.04 6.06
N MET A 27 1.69 7.93 6.20
CA MET A 27 1.26 6.61 5.74
C MET A 27 0.09 6.17 6.59
N SER A 28 -1.12 6.55 6.18
CA SER A 28 -2.33 6.20 6.91
C SER A 28 -2.65 4.72 6.69
N GLU A 29 -2.60 3.95 7.78
CA GLU A 29 -3.03 2.56 7.80
C GLU A 29 -4.56 2.42 7.76
N GLU A 30 -5.28 3.53 7.77
CA GLU A 30 -6.74 3.52 7.75
C GLU A 30 -7.27 3.08 6.39
N ILE A 31 -8.35 2.30 6.44
CA ILE A 31 -9.06 1.81 5.27
C ILE A 31 -10.21 2.78 4.99
N ASP A 32 -10.36 3.17 3.74
CA ASP A 32 -11.39 4.12 3.37
C ASP A 32 -12.80 3.54 3.58
N LYS A 33 -13.72 4.34 4.11
CA LYS A 33 -15.10 3.92 4.43
C LYS A 33 -15.83 3.28 3.25
N HIS A 34 -15.57 3.68 2.00
CA HIS A 34 -16.19 3.06 0.82
C HIS A 34 -15.64 1.68 0.51
N VAL A 35 -14.40 1.40 0.89
CA VAL A 35 -13.79 0.07 0.79
C VAL A 35 -14.39 -0.83 1.88
N GLU A 36 -14.49 -0.35 3.12
CA GLU A 36 -15.12 -1.08 4.23
C GLU A 36 -16.61 -1.41 4.00
N ARG A 37 -17.30 -0.59 3.20
CA ARG A 37 -18.68 -0.91 2.77
C ARG A 37 -18.75 -2.14 1.87
N LYS A 38 -17.72 -2.39 1.06
CA LYS A 38 -17.66 -3.52 0.11
C LYS A 38 -16.98 -4.75 0.69
N TYR A 39 -15.96 -4.54 1.51
CA TYR A 39 -15.10 -5.59 2.07
C TYR A 39 -15.11 -5.55 3.58
N GLU A 40 -15.34 -6.70 4.20
CA GLU A 40 -15.20 -6.89 5.63
C GLU A 40 -13.75 -7.29 5.94
N VAL A 41 -12.98 -6.38 6.52
CA VAL A 41 -11.56 -6.59 6.78
C VAL A 41 -11.40 -7.36 8.09
N SER A 42 -10.70 -8.50 8.05
CA SER A 42 -10.60 -9.42 9.17
C SER A 42 -9.24 -9.33 9.88
N GLN A 43 -8.13 -9.43 9.13
CA GLN A 43 -6.79 -9.53 9.70
C GLN A 43 -5.76 -8.80 8.84
N LYS A 44 -4.81 -8.10 9.45
CA LYS A 44 -3.62 -7.57 8.76
C LYS A 44 -2.64 -8.71 8.49
N LEU A 45 -2.33 -8.95 7.21
CA LEU A 45 -1.39 -9.98 6.77
C LEU A 45 0.06 -9.48 6.78
N GLY A 46 0.26 -8.20 6.43
CA GLY A 46 1.60 -7.62 6.43
C GLY A 46 1.63 -6.14 6.06
N LYS A 47 2.72 -5.47 6.45
CA LYS A 47 3.04 -4.09 6.09
C LYS A 47 4.43 -4.07 5.46
N GLY A 48 4.54 -3.48 4.28
CA GLY A 48 5.80 -3.24 3.59
C GLY A 48 6.00 -1.76 3.30
N ALA A 49 7.12 -1.44 2.63
CA ALA A 49 7.41 -0.08 2.20
C ALA A 49 6.39 0.45 1.17
N TYR A 50 5.83 -0.43 0.35
CA TYR A 50 4.92 -0.08 -0.74
C TYR A 50 3.43 -0.13 -0.37
N GLY A 51 3.08 -0.56 0.85
CA GLY A 51 1.68 -0.79 1.16
C GLY A 51 1.42 -1.69 2.36
N ILE A 52 0.13 -1.93 2.60
CA ILE A 52 -0.38 -2.87 3.61
C ILE A 52 -1.31 -3.85 2.93
N VAL A 53 -1.25 -5.11 3.39
CA VAL A 53 -2.12 -6.19 2.93
C VAL A 53 -2.95 -6.69 4.10
N TRP A 54 -4.24 -6.87 3.86
CA TRP A 54 -5.20 -7.45 4.80
C TRP A 54 -5.94 -8.62 4.16
N LYS A 55 -6.29 -9.59 5.00
CA LYS A 55 -7.33 -10.57 4.72
C LYS A 55 -8.68 -9.88 4.89
N ALA A 56 -9.51 -9.95 3.86
CA ALA A 56 -10.85 -9.42 3.88
C ALA A 56 -11.84 -10.40 3.24
N THR A 57 -13.12 -10.18 3.46
CA THR A 57 -14.21 -10.93 2.84
C THR A 57 -15.04 -9.98 2.00
N ASP A 58 -15.26 -10.31 0.73
CA ASP A 58 -16.17 -9.54 -0.11
C ASP A 58 -17.61 -9.76 0.39
N LYS A 59 -18.32 -8.67 0.72
CA LYS A 59 -19.68 -8.77 1.27
C LYS A 59 -20.71 -9.23 0.23
N LYS A 60 -20.43 -9.05 -1.06
CA LYS A 60 -21.34 -9.43 -2.16
C LYS A 60 -21.16 -10.90 -2.53
N SER A 61 -19.93 -11.36 -2.76
CA SER A 61 -19.67 -12.76 -3.16
C SER A 61 -19.47 -13.69 -1.97
N ARG A 62 -19.21 -13.16 -0.77
CA ARG A 62 -18.80 -13.91 0.44
C ARG A 62 -17.46 -14.65 0.29
N GLU A 63 -16.67 -14.30 -0.72
CA GLU A 63 -15.35 -14.88 -0.95
C GLU A 63 -14.28 -14.20 -0.10
N GLN A 64 -13.29 -14.97 0.34
CA GLN A 64 -12.08 -14.43 0.97
C GLN A 64 -11.17 -13.82 -0.11
N VAL A 65 -10.64 -12.64 0.20
CA VAL A 65 -9.78 -11.85 -0.69
C VAL A 65 -8.61 -11.26 0.08
N ALA A 66 -7.51 -11.02 -0.64
CA ALA A 66 -6.40 -10.23 -0.13
C ALA A 66 -6.55 -8.77 -0.60
N LEU A 67 -6.82 -7.88 0.33
CA LEU A 67 -6.94 -6.44 0.10
C LEU A 67 -5.57 -5.79 0.29
N LYS A 68 -4.99 -5.21 -0.76
CA LYS A 68 -3.71 -4.51 -0.72
C LYS A 68 -3.90 -3.02 -0.98
N LYS A 69 -3.56 -2.17 -0.01
CA LYS A 69 -3.45 -0.71 -0.21
C LYS A 69 -2.02 -0.40 -0.63
N VAL A 70 -1.86 0.18 -1.81
CA VAL A 70 -0.57 0.64 -2.35
C VAL A 70 -0.46 2.13 -2.10
N PHE A 71 0.61 2.53 -1.43
CA PHE A 71 0.85 3.92 -1.06
C PHE A 71 1.54 4.68 -2.19
N ASP A 72 1.21 5.97 -2.32
CA ASP A 72 1.88 6.92 -3.23
C ASP A 72 1.96 6.45 -4.70
N ALA A 73 1.04 5.57 -5.09
CA ALA A 73 0.97 4.97 -6.43
C ALA A 73 0.84 6.02 -7.55
N PHE A 74 0.26 7.19 -7.23
CA PHE A 74 0.06 8.29 -8.15
C PHE A 74 0.82 9.57 -7.76
N GLN A 75 1.81 9.49 -6.89
CA GLN A 75 2.57 10.67 -6.47
C GLN A 75 3.32 11.32 -7.65
N ASN A 76 3.96 10.49 -8.48
CA ASN A 76 4.76 10.94 -9.63
C ASN A 76 4.33 10.21 -10.92
N SER A 77 4.58 10.83 -12.07
CA SER A 77 4.23 10.25 -13.39
C SER A 77 4.91 8.90 -13.65
N THR A 78 6.13 8.72 -13.15
CA THR A 78 6.90 7.46 -13.31
C THR A 78 6.26 6.32 -12.50
N ASP A 79 5.90 6.58 -11.24
CA ASP A 79 5.26 5.59 -10.36
C ASP A 79 3.82 5.28 -10.80
N ALA A 80 3.09 6.28 -11.26
CA ALA A 80 1.77 6.12 -11.87
C ALA A 80 1.83 5.22 -13.11
N GLN A 81 2.79 5.47 -14.02
CA GLN A 81 2.96 4.66 -15.22
C GLN A 81 3.39 3.24 -14.88
N ARG A 82 4.28 3.07 -13.90
CA ARG A 82 4.70 1.76 -13.40
C ARG A 82 3.52 0.99 -12.83
N THR A 83 2.76 1.59 -11.91
CA THR A 83 1.56 1.01 -11.30
C THR A 83 0.55 0.61 -12.37
N TYR A 84 0.31 1.49 -13.35
CA TYR A 84 -0.59 1.19 -14.46
C TYR A 84 -0.16 -0.06 -15.24
N ARG A 85 1.12 -0.14 -15.65
CA ARG A 85 1.62 -1.33 -16.37
C ARG A 85 1.46 -2.60 -15.55
N GLU A 86 1.84 -2.56 -14.27
CA GLU A 86 1.73 -3.71 -13.37
C GLU A 86 0.28 -4.18 -13.22
N VAL A 87 -0.67 -3.26 -13.02
CA VAL A 87 -2.10 -3.56 -12.93
C VAL A 87 -2.63 -4.16 -14.24
N ILE A 88 -2.26 -3.59 -15.39
CA ILE A 88 -2.69 -4.11 -16.69
C ILE A 88 -2.19 -5.54 -16.94
N TYR A 89 -0.92 -5.82 -16.62
CA TYR A 89 -0.40 -7.18 -16.73
C TYR A 89 -1.16 -8.15 -15.82
N LEU A 90 -1.40 -7.77 -14.57
CA LEU A 90 -2.13 -8.61 -13.61
C LEU A 90 -3.59 -8.85 -14.00
N LEU A 91 -4.25 -7.88 -14.65
CA LEU A 91 -5.62 -8.06 -15.17
C LEU A 91 -5.68 -9.04 -16.35
N GLN A 92 -4.60 -9.13 -17.14
CA GLN A 92 -4.53 -10.02 -18.31
C GLN A 92 -4.05 -11.43 -17.94
N MET A 93 -3.37 -11.59 -16.81
CA MET A 93 -2.84 -12.88 -16.36
C MET A 93 -3.91 -13.71 -15.67
N THR A 94 -4.41 -14.73 -16.37
CA THR A 94 -5.30 -15.76 -15.81
C THR A 94 -4.61 -17.11 -15.90
N HIS A 95 -4.09 -17.60 -14.78
CA HIS A 95 -3.41 -18.89 -14.71
C HIS A 95 -3.47 -19.44 -13.28
N ALA A 96 -3.61 -20.76 -13.12
CA ALA A 96 -3.76 -21.41 -11.81
C ALA A 96 -2.59 -21.17 -10.84
N ASN A 97 -1.40 -20.88 -11.38
CA ASN A 97 -0.17 -20.62 -10.60
C ASN A 97 0.15 -19.13 -10.42
N ILE A 98 -0.74 -18.22 -10.82
CA ILE A 98 -0.53 -16.76 -10.71
C ILE A 98 -1.70 -16.18 -9.94
N VAL A 99 -1.42 -15.37 -8.90
CA VAL A 99 -2.47 -14.75 -8.11
C VAL A 99 -3.31 -13.82 -8.98
N GLN A 100 -4.62 -14.01 -8.97
CA GLN A 100 -5.51 -13.24 -9.83
C GLN A 100 -5.88 -11.90 -9.17
N LEU A 101 -5.78 -10.81 -9.94
CA LEU A 101 -6.33 -9.51 -9.56
C LEU A 101 -7.82 -9.48 -9.89
N LYS A 102 -8.68 -9.47 -8.85
CA LYS A 102 -10.14 -9.49 -8.98
C LYS A 102 -10.73 -8.11 -9.19
N SER A 103 -10.22 -7.09 -8.51
CA SER A 103 -10.76 -5.74 -8.58
C SER A 103 -9.74 -4.66 -8.22
N VAL A 104 -10.00 -3.44 -8.67
CA VAL A 104 -9.21 -2.25 -8.39
C VAL A 104 -10.14 -1.17 -7.86
N LEU A 105 -9.80 -0.57 -6.73
CA LEU A 105 -10.56 0.53 -6.11
C LEU A 105 -9.67 1.74 -5.92
N LYS A 106 -10.25 2.91 -6.19
CA LYS A 106 -9.60 4.19 -5.93
C LYS A 106 -9.62 4.52 -4.43
N ALA A 107 -8.53 5.07 -3.90
CA ALA A 107 -8.50 5.63 -2.55
C ALA A 107 -9.08 7.06 -2.51
N ASN A 108 -9.46 7.52 -1.32
CA ASN A 108 -10.00 8.88 -1.14
C ASN A 108 -8.94 9.98 -1.31
N ASN A 109 -7.67 9.66 -1.07
CA ASN A 109 -6.58 10.63 -1.09
C ASN A 109 -6.00 10.88 -2.50
N ASP A 110 -6.57 10.28 -3.55
CA ASP A 110 -6.13 10.33 -4.96
C ASP A 110 -4.67 9.90 -5.22
N LYS A 111 -3.94 9.50 -4.18
CA LYS A 111 -2.53 9.09 -4.23
C LYS A 111 -2.37 7.59 -4.12
N ASP A 112 -3.25 6.95 -3.34
CA ASP A 112 -3.22 5.52 -3.09
C ASP A 112 -4.21 4.78 -3.99
N ILE A 113 -4.01 3.46 -4.09
CA ILE A 113 -4.91 2.56 -4.78
C ILE A 113 -5.09 1.28 -3.97
N TYR A 114 -6.29 0.70 -4.00
CA TYR A 114 -6.54 -0.61 -3.43
C TYR A 114 -6.63 -1.64 -4.55
N LEU A 115 -5.88 -2.71 -4.40
CA LEU A 115 -5.89 -3.88 -5.27
C LEU A 115 -6.49 -5.04 -4.51
N VAL A 116 -7.48 -5.70 -5.10
CA VAL A 116 -8.18 -6.85 -4.52
C VAL A 116 -7.74 -8.09 -5.25
N PHE A 117 -7.00 -8.95 -4.56
CA PHE A 117 -6.50 -10.21 -5.08
C PHE A 117 -7.30 -11.40 -4.55
N GLU A 118 -7.20 -12.51 -5.25
CA GLU A 118 -7.51 -13.82 -4.69
C GLU A 118 -6.71 -14.07 -3.41
N TYR A 119 -7.35 -14.64 -2.39
CA TYR A 119 -6.69 -15.02 -1.15
C TYR A 119 -6.12 -16.44 -1.30
N MET A 120 -4.81 -16.58 -1.03
CA MET A 120 -4.12 -17.87 -0.93
C MET A 120 -3.77 -18.11 0.54
N GLU A 121 -3.90 -19.36 1.00
CA GLU A 121 -3.56 -19.79 2.37
C GLU A 121 -2.09 -20.21 2.50
#